data_AF-A0A2X0MRH4-F1
#
_entry.id   AF-A0A2X0MRH4-F1
#
_cell.length_a   1.000
_cell.length_b   1.000
_cell.length_c   1.000
_cell.angle_alpha   90.00
_cell.angle_beta   90.00
_cell.angle_gamma   90.00
#
_symmetry.space_group_name_H-M   'P 1'
#
loop_
_entity.id
_entity.type
_entity.pdbx_description
1 polymer ?
#
loop_
_entity_poly.entity_id
_entity_poly.type
_entity_poly.pdbx_seq_one_letter_code
_entity_poly.pdbx_strand_id
1 'polypeptide(L)'
;MNITVINHAAQLSQITGEGTVSIIDFHATWCGPCHAIAPVFQALAQQYAGRIQFLKVDVDQAHDVAAQFAISAMPTFVVLNGNRNVDEVSTNNDLKGADTNGLRQLVAKYALAPGASSSAGGRASSSSSAALTEKGLEGFTVVNSGIDMTQVHCLNESADHTIRHLLRGEGDKYLESDADEQLLLQIPTQALRIRAIRFKTISSKLSQAPKKIRLFVNAGSTITFDDAESLEPAQEIELTEKQAKGEEAVQLRFVRFQNVTLLSVFVASNQGDEEVTRLDGLELIGASIDGTDMSALSKGDDHDH
;
A
#
# COMPACT_ATOMS: atom_id res chain seq x y z
N MET A 1 11.52 0.21 -28.30
CA MET A 1 10.97 1.58 -28.25
C MET A 1 11.42 2.22 -26.96
N ASN A 2 11.53 3.55 -26.96
CA ASN A 2 12.66 4.19 -26.29
C ASN A 2 12.25 4.91 -24.99
N ILE A 3 13.21 5.00 -24.07
CA ILE A 3 13.19 6.02 -23.02
C ILE A 3 13.21 7.39 -23.71
N THR A 4 12.29 8.28 -23.35
CA THR A 4 12.25 9.65 -23.88
C THR A 4 13.04 10.58 -22.97
N VAL A 5 13.94 11.38 -23.54
CA VAL A 5 14.66 12.41 -22.79
C VAL A 5 13.84 13.69 -22.76
N ILE A 6 13.68 14.27 -21.57
CA ILE A 6 12.95 15.52 -21.31
C ILE A 6 13.98 16.58 -20.93
N ASN A 7 14.01 17.69 -21.66
CA ASN A 7 14.95 18.79 -21.41
C ASN A 7 14.29 20.03 -20.78
N HIS A 8 12.97 20.21 -20.94
CA HIS A 8 12.21 21.35 -20.40
C HIS A 8 10.79 20.97 -19.99
N ALA A 9 10.21 21.67 -19.02
CA ALA A 9 8.89 21.36 -18.43
C ALA A 9 7.75 21.36 -19.46
N ALA A 10 7.83 22.23 -20.49
CA ALA A 10 6.84 22.27 -21.57
C ALA A 10 6.75 20.95 -22.36
N GLN A 11 7.84 20.19 -22.49
CA GLN A 11 7.80 18.86 -23.11
C GLN A 11 7.11 17.83 -22.21
N LEU A 12 7.30 17.94 -20.90
CA LEU A 12 6.73 17.00 -19.93
C LEU A 12 5.19 17.04 -20.02
N SER A 13 4.59 18.22 -19.89
CA SER A 13 3.13 18.41 -19.97
C SER A 13 2.51 18.04 -21.33
N GLN A 14 3.30 18.03 -22.42
CA GLN A 14 2.84 17.55 -23.73
C GLN A 14 2.87 16.02 -23.86
N ILE A 15 3.71 15.35 -23.09
CA ILE A 15 3.95 13.90 -23.16
C ILE A 15 3.12 13.17 -22.10
N THR A 16 2.93 13.78 -20.93
CA THR A 16 2.19 13.20 -19.79
C THR A 16 0.72 13.61 -19.81
N GLY A 17 -0.07 12.97 -20.69
CA GLY A 17 -1.51 13.21 -20.81
C GLY A 17 -2.38 12.34 -19.88
N GLU A 18 -3.69 12.65 -19.83
CA GLU A 18 -4.69 11.86 -19.09
C GLU A 18 -4.61 10.36 -19.44
N GLY A 19 -4.75 9.51 -18.42
CA GLY A 19 -4.69 8.05 -18.57
C GLY A 19 -3.31 7.46 -18.89
N THR A 20 -2.24 8.27 -19.00
CA THR A 20 -0.87 7.79 -19.19
C THR A 20 -0.11 7.74 -17.86
N VAL A 21 0.59 6.63 -17.60
CA VAL A 21 1.52 6.50 -16.47
C VAL A 21 2.95 6.62 -16.96
N SER A 22 3.69 7.57 -16.40
CA SER A 22 5.09 7.83 -16.72
C SER A 22 5.98 7.65 -15.50
N ILE A 23 7.16 7.04 -15.68
CA ILE A 23 8.20 6.94 -14.66
C ILE A 23 9.43 7.71 -15.15
N ILE A 24 9.83 8.71 -14.38
CA ILE A 24 10.94 9.62 -14.70
C ILE A 24 12.16 9.23 -13.88
N ASP A 25 13.28 8.96 -14.53
CA ASP A 25 14.61 8.86 -13.92
C ASP A 25 15.31 10.23 -13.98
N PHE A 26 15.35 10.92 -12.84
CA PHE A 26 16.14 12.14 -12.65
C PHE A 26 17.58 11.75 -12.31
N HIS A 27 18.49 12.03 -13.24
CA HIS A 27 19.90 11.64 -13.15
C HIS A 27 20.83 12.81 -13.43
N ALA A 28 22.14 12.59 -13.28
CA ALA A 28 23.19 13.49 -13.76
C ALA A 28 24.29 12.67 -14.44
N THR A 29 25.04 13.26 -15.37
CA THR A 29 26.13 12.55 -16.09
C THR A 29 27.29 12.10 -15.19
N TRP A 30 27.57 12.86 -14.12
CA TRP A 30 28.63 12.59 -13.14
C TRP A 30 28.20 11.65 -11.99
N CYS A 31 26.94 11.23 -11.96
CA CYS A 31 26.37 10.42 -10.88
C CYS A 31 26.72 8.92 -11.03
N GLY A 32 27.70 8.43 -10.25
CA GLY A 32 28.11 7.01 -10.21
C GLY A 32 26.94 6.02 -9.99
N PRO A 33 26.08 6.21 -8.97
CA PRO A 33 24.93 5.34 -8.74
C PRO A 33 23.91 5.33 -9.90
N CYS A 34 23.78 6.45 -10.62
CA CYS A 34 22.90 6.55 -11.79
C CYS A 34 23.37 5.62 -12.92
N HIS A 35 24.69 5.53 -13.16
CA HIS A 35 25.27 4.58 -14.12
C HIS A 35 25.03 3.12 -13.73
N ALA A 36 25.02 2.80 -12.44
CA ALA A 36 24.77 1.44 -11.95
C ALA A 36 23.33 0.97 -12.17
N ILE A 37 22.33 1.85 -12.02
CA ILE A 37 20.91 1.51 -12.18
C ILE A 37 20.37 1.71 -13.60
N ALA A 38 21.02 2.52 -14.44
CA ALA A 38 20.59 2.78 -15.82
C ALA A 38 20.32 1.51 -16.67
N PRO A 39 21.13 0.43 -16.61
CA PRO A 39 20.82 -0.81 -17.33
C PRO A 39 19.53 -1.49 -16.84
N VAL A 40 19.21 -1.39 -15.55
CA VAL A 40 17.97 -1.93 -14.97
C VAL A 40 16.77 -1.10 -15.43
N PHE A 41 16.88 0.23 -15.41
CA PHE A 41 15.84 1.13 -15.93
C PHE A 41 15.58 0.89 -17.42
N GLN A 42 16.63 0.69 -18.22
CA GLN A 42 16.52 0.35 -19.64
C GLN A 42 15.87 -1.02 -19.88
N ALA A 43 16.21 -2.05 -19.10
CA ALA A 43 15.57 -3.35 -19.20
C ALA A 43 14.07 -3.29 -18.84
N LEU A 44 13.71 -2.53 -17.81
CA LEU A 44 12.31 -2.28 -17.42
C LEU A 44 11.55 -1.51 -18.50
N ALA A 45 12.17 -0.49 -19.11
CA ALA A 45 11.59 0.26 -20.23
C ALA A 45 11.29 -0.61 -21.45
N GLN A 46 12.11 -1.64 -21.71
CA GLN A 46 11.86 -2.63 -22.75
C GLN A 46 10.75 -3.62 -22.34
N GLN A 47 10.79 -4.13 -21.11
CA GLN A 47 9.84 -5.12 -20.59
C GLN A 47 8.40 -4.59 -20.51
N TYR A 48 8.23 -3.31 -20.15
CA TYR A 48 6.93 -2.65 -19.94
C TYR A 48 6.57 -1.66 -21.05
N ALA A 49 7.22 -1.77 -22.22
CA ALA A 49 6.95 -0.94 -23.39
C ALA A 49 5.46 -1.00 -23.79
N GLY A 50 4.86 0.17 -24.01
CA GLY A 50 3.44 0.30 -24.34
C GLY A 50 2.47 0.16 -23.13
N ARG A 51 2.99 -0.01 -21.90
CA ARG A 51 2.19 0.01 -20.66
C ARG A 51 2.57 1.17 -19.75
N ILE A 52 3.87 1.43 -19.64
CA ILE A 52 4.43 2.58 -18.91
C ILE A 52 5.31 3.37 -19.88
N GLN A 53 5.26 4.68 -19.78
CA GLN A 53 6.21 5.56 -20.47
C GLN A 53 7.43 5.81 -19.57
N PHE A 54 8.62 5.54 -20.08
CA PHE A 54 9.87 5.76 -19.34
C PHE A 54 10.52 7.04 -19.82
N LEU A 55 10.75 7.97 -18.90
CA LEU A 55 11.33 9.27 -19.16
C LEU A 55 12.69 9.38 -18.45
N LYS A 56 13.62 10.16 -19.01
CA LYS A 56 14.86 10.56 -18.34
C LYS A 56 14.97 12.07 -18.35
N VAL A 57 15.37 12.63 -17.21
CA VAL A 57 15.66 14.05 -17.01
C VAL A 57 17.09 14.16 -16.51
N ASP A 58 17.94 14.89 -17.23
CA ASP A 58 19.24 15.27 -16.71
C ASP A 58 19.09 16.57 -15.90
N VAL A 59 19.35 16.51 -14.60
CA VAL A 59 19.15 17.66 -13.70
C VAL A 59 20.08 18.84 -14.01
N ASP A 60 21.18 18.60 -14.75
CA ASP A 60 22.12 19.63 -15.19
C ASP A 60 21.67 20.32 -16.49
N GLN A 61 20.68 19.78 -17.20
CA GLN A 61 20.15 20.32 -18.47
C GLN A 61 18.73 20.87 -18.32
N ALA A 62 17.92 20.21 -17.49
CA ALA A 62 16.49 20.46 -17.29
C ALA A 62 16.23 21.01 -15.88
N HIS A 63 16.94 22.08 -15.51
CA HIS A 63 16.86 22.68 -14.17
C HIS A 63 15.43 23.10 -13.78
N ASP A 64 14.62 23.54 -14.75
CA ASP A 64 13.21 23.89 -14.56
C ASP A 64 12.38 22.68 -14.12
N VAL A 65 12.58 21.53 -14.77
CA VAL A 65 11.91 20.27 -14.41
C VAL A 65 12.43 19.75 -13.06
N ALA A 66 13.73 19.77 -12.83
CA ALA A 66 14.31 19.32 -11.56
C ALA A 66 13.82 20.16 -10.37
N ALA A 67 13.67 21.48 -10.55
CA ALA A 67 13.12 22.40 -9.56
C ALA A 67 11.63 22.17 -9.31
N GLN A 68 10.81 22.02 -10.36
CA GLN A 68 9.37 21.73 -10.25
C GLN A 68 9.09 20.44 -9.44
N PHE A 69 10.00 19.46 -9.52
CA PHE A 69 9.90 18.18 -8.82
C PHE A 69 10.70 18.14 -7.50
N ALA A 70 11.23 19.27 -7.04
CA ALA A 70 12.04 19.40 -5.81
C ALA A 70 13.20 18.37 -5.70
N ILE A 71 13.82 18.04 -6.84
CA ILE A 71 14.85 17.00 -6.93
C ILE A 71 16.11 17.45 -6.19
N SER A 72 16.46 16.66 -5.18
CA SER A 72 17.51 16.95 -4.19
C SER A 72 18.61 15.88 -4.16
N ALA A 73 18.44 14.78 -4.88
CA ALA A 73 19.38 13.66 -4.95
C ALA A 73 19.21 12.91 -6.28
N MET A 74 20.29 12.27 -6.76
CA MET A 74 20.27 11.48 -7.99
C MET A 74 20.86 10.08 -7.73
N PRO A 75 20.29 9.01 -8.32
CA PRO A 75 19.06 9.02 -9.10
C PRO A 75 17.83 9.24 -8.19
N THR A 76 16.79 9.90 -8.71
CA THR A 76 15.46 9.90 -8.09
C THR A 76 14.44 9.49 -9.14
N PHE A 77 13.60 8.51 -8.81
CA PHE A 77 12.54 8.03 -9.69
C PHE A 77 11.18 8.58 -9.23
N VAL A 78 10.54 9.37 -10.08
CA VAL A 78 9.20 9.92 -9.83
C VAL A 78 8.18 9.25 -10.73
N VAL A 79 6.96 9.05 -10.22
CA VAL A 79 5.84 8.52 -11.00
C VAL A 79 4.80 9.60 -11.23
N LEU A 80 4.50 9.86 -12.51
CA LEU A 80 3.36 10.67 -12.93
C LEU A 80 2.24 9.75 -13.40
N ASN A 81 1.02 10.08 -12.99
CA ASN A 81 -0.20 9.42 -13.45
C ASN A 81 -1.17 10.54 -13.86
N GLY A 82 -1.64 10.51 -15.11
CA GLY A 82 -2.26 11.65 -15.82
C GLY A 82 -3.55 12.25 -15.25
N ASN A 83 -3.95 11.91 -14.02
CA ASN A 83 -5.13 12.45 -13.34
C ASN A 83 -4.78 13.59 -12.36
N ARG A 84 -3.55 14.13 -12.41
CA ARG A 84 -3.10 15.29 -11.63
C ARG A 84 -2.32 16.23 -12.54
N ASN A 85 -2.62 17.53 -12.43
CA ASN A 85 -1.83 18.57 -13.11
C ASN A 85 -0.38 18.50 -12.62
N VAL A 86 0.57 18.78 -13.52
CA VAL A 86 2.03 18.75 -13.24
C VAL A 86 2.42 19.82 -12.19
N ASP A 87 1.52 20.73 -11.85
CA ASP A 87 1.69 21.75 -10.79
C ASP A 87 1.39 21.23 -9.37
N GLU A 88 0.81 20.03 -9.21
CA GLU A 88 0.52 19.41 -7.90
C GLU A 88 1.20 18.03 -7.76
N VAL A 89 2.48 17.95 -8.14
CA VAL A 89 3.29 16.75 -7.96
C VAL A 89 3.66 16.60 -6.48
N SER A 90 2.83 15.83 -5.77
CA SER A 90 3.12 15.37 -4.43
C SER A 90 4.21 14.30 -4.46
N THR A 91 5.44 14.67 -4.07
CA THR A 91 6.68 13.86 -4.00
C THR A 91 6.65 12.68 -3.02
N ASN A 92 5.47 12.36 -2.47
CA ASN A 92 5.22 11.28 -1.50
C ASN A 92 5.34 9.85 -2.09
N ASN A 93 5.80 9.69 -3.34
CA ASN A 93 6.01 8.38 -3.96
C ASN A 93 7.34 8.35 -4.77
N ASP A 94 8.31 9.15 -4.37
CA ASP A 94 9.63 9.22 -5.04
C ASP A 94 10.58 8.16 -4.48
N LEU A 95 11.23 7.39 -5.37
CA LEU A 95 12.30 6.47 -4.97
C LEU A 95 13.65 7.16 -5.15
N LYS A 96 14.33 7.48 -4.04
CA LYS A 96 15.67 8.07 -4.06
C LYS A 96 16.75 6.99 -3.99
N GLY A 97 17.82 7.15 -4.76
CA GLY A 97 18.98 6.25 -4.78
C GLY A 97 18.85 5.07 -5.74
N ALA A 98 19.97 4.37 -5.96
CA ALA A 98 20.10 3.29 -6.93
C ALA A 98 19.55 1.93 -6.42
N ASP A 99 18.34 1.92 -5.86
CA ASP A 99 17.67 0.68 -5.42
C ASP A 99 17.02 -0.06 -6.59
N THR A 100 17.69 -1.11 -7.06
CA THR A 100 17.18 -1.99 -8.13
C THR A 100 15.92 -2.78 -7.75
N ASN A 101 15.68 -3.07 -6.47
CA ASN A 101 14.52 -3.84 -6.02
C ASN A 101 13.32 -2.91 -5.84
N GLY A 102 13.50 -1.78 -5.15
CA GLY A 102 12.51 -0.72 -5.09
C GLY A 102 12.08 -0.24 -6.47
N LEU A 103 13.01 -0.07 -7.42
CA LEU A 103 12.66 0.33 -8.79
C LEU A 103 11.82 -0.74 -9.51
N ARG A 104 12.16 -2.03 -9.35
CA ARG A 104 11.36 -3.14 -9.93
C ARG A 104 9.96 -3.20 -9.32
N GLN A 105 9.84 -3.03 -8.00
CA GLN A 105 8.56 -2.98 -7.31
C GLN A 105 7.73 -1.77 -7.71
N LEU A 106 8.36 -0.60 -7.88
CA LEU A 106 7.72 0.62 -8.37
C LEU A 106 7.16 0.43 -9.78
N VAL A 107 7.97 -0.05 -10.72
CA VAL A 107 7.51 -0.33 -12.09
C VAL A 107 6.38 -1.38 -12.07
N ALA A 108 6.51 -2.46 -11.30
CA ALA A 108 5.48 -3.50 -11.21
C ALA A 108 4.16 -2.97 -10.63
N LYS A 109 4.20 -2.19 -9.54
CA LYS A 109 3.04 -1.52 -8.93
C LYS A 109 2.27 -0.69 -9.96
N TYR A 110 2.98 0.10 -10.76
CA TYR A 110 2.36 1.00 -11.74
C TYR A 110 2.03 0.35 -13.09
N ALA A 111 2.63 -0.81 -13.41
CA ALA A 111 2.30 -1.59 -14.62
C ALA A 111 0.97 -2.35 -14.51
N LEU A 112 0.45 -2.47 -13.29
CA LEU A 112 -0.83 -3.10 -12.96
C LEU A 112 -1.97 -2.08 -12.80
N ALA A 113 -1.68 -0.78 -12.84
CA ALA A 113 -2.68 0.28 -12.80
C ALA A 113 -3.32 0.48 -14.20
N PRO A 114 -4.66 0.44 -14.32
CA PRO A 114 -5.31 0.50 -15.63
C PRO A 114 -5.34 1.92 -16.22
N GLY A 115 -4.37 2.22 -17.08
CA GLY A 115 -4.38 3.31 -18.06
C GLY A 115 -4.00 2.73 -19.43
N ALA A 116 -4.87 2.85 -20.44
CA ALA A 116 -4.90 1.88 -21.55
C ALA A 116 -4.74 2.47 -22.96
N SER A 117 -3.80 1.89 -23.73
CA SER A 117 -4.08 1.36 -25.07
C SER A 117 -2.93 0.40 -25.47
N SER A 118 -3.12 -0.79 -26.06
CA SER A 118 -4.31 -1.65 -26.25
C SER A 118 -3.79 -3.09 -26.51
N SER A 119 -4.57 -4.18 -26.66
CA SER A 119 -6.03 -4.38 -26.80
C SER A 119 -6.43 -5.78 -26.26
N ALA A 120 -7.18 -6.57 -27.03
CA ALA A 120 -7.42 -8.03 -26.92
C ALA A 120 -7.88 -8.63 -25.57
N GLY A 121 -9.17 -8.40 -25.24
CA GLY A 121 -10.11 -9.45 -24.84
C GLY A 121 -9.85 -10.26 -23.56
N GLY A 122 -10.45 -9.85 -22.45
CA GLY A 122 -10.55 -10.66 -21.23
C GLY A 122 -11.37 -9.95 -20.17
N ARG A 123 -12.39 -10.62 -19.61
CA ARG A 123 -13.43 -10.05 -18.75
C ARG A 123 -12.90 -9.43 -17.45
N ALA A 124 -13.61 -8.39 -17.01
CA ALA A 124 -13.33 -7.55 -15.85
C ALA A 124 -13.17 -8.27 -14.49
N SER A 125 -12.28 -7.72 -13.67
CA SER A 125 -12.44 -7.56 -12.22
C SER A 125 -11.62 -6.35 -11.74
N SER A 126 -12.04 -5.71 -10.66
CA SER A 126 -11.61 -4.36 -10.27
C SER A 126 -11.24 -4.26 -8.80
N SER A 127 -10.16 -3.54 -8.47
CA SER A 127 -9.96 -2.98 -7.13
C SER A 127 -9.09 -1.71 -7.19
N SER A 128 -9.77 -0.56 -7.28
CA SER A 128 -9.15 0.75 -7.18
C SER A 128 -8.88 1.14 -5.72
N SER A 129 -7.72 1.75 -5.47
CA SER A 129 -7.48 2.50 -4.22
C SER A 129 -8.27 3.80 -4.24
N ALA A 130 -9.54 3.74 -3.81
CA ALA A 130 -10.37 4.92 -3.64
C ALA A 130 -9.81 5.80 -2.51
N ALA A 131 -9.78 7.13 -2.72
CA ALA A 131 -9.65 8.06 -1.60
C ALA A 131 -10.88 7.88 -0.70
N LEU A 132 -10.66 7.63 0.59
CA LEU A 132 -11.73 7.26 1.52
C LEU A 132 -12.56 8.50 1.91
N THR A 133 -13.56 8.83 1.10
CA THR A 133 -14.64 9.76 1.46
C THR A 133 -15.64 9.13 2.45
N GLU A 134 -15.12 8.45 3.48
CA GLU A 134 -15.89 7.87 4.58
C GLU A 134 -15.86 8.82 5.78
N LYS A 135 -17.05 9.25 6.21
CA LYS A 135 -17.25 10.25 7.25
C LYS A 135 -16.56 9.84 8.56
N GLY A 136 -15.53 10.60 8.96
CA GLY A 136 -14.73 10.34 10.16
C GLY A 136 -13.41 9.58 9.95
N LEU A 137 -13.03 9.29 8.69
CA LEU A 137 -11.71 8.76 8.30
C LEU A 137 -10.85 9.76 7.51
N GLU A 138 -11.30 11.01 7.41
CA GLU A 138 -10.57 12.13 6.80
C GLU A 138 -9.17 12.28 7.43
N GLY A 139 -8.13 12.30 6.60
CA GLY A 139 -6.73 12.41 7.02
C GLY A 139 -6.05 11.10 7.47
N PHE A 140 -6.75 9.96 7.51
CA PHE A 140 -6.16 8.65 7.78
C PHE A 140 -5.91 7.86 6.48
N THR A 141 -4.88 7.01 6.48
CA THR A 141 -4.48 6.23 5.30
C THR A 141 -4.40 4.73 5.62
N VAL A 142 -4.28 3.88 4.60
CA VAL A 142 -4.02 2.45 4.82
C VAL A 142 -2.57 2.27 5.25
N VAL A 143 -2.36 1.66 6.42
CA VAL A 143 -1.06 1.53 7.12
C VAL A 143 -0.55 0.09 7.18
N ASN A 144 -1.00 -0.78 6.27
CA ASN A 144 -0.52 -2.16 6.14
C ASN A 144 1.01 -2.28 5.93
N SER A 145 1.67 -1.24 5.43
CA SER A 145 3.13 -1.16 5.33
C SER A 145 3.85 -1.23 6.69
N GLY A 146 3.14 -0.89 7.78
CA GLY A 146 3.65 -1.04 9.15
C GLY A 146 3.53 -2.46 9.71
N ILE A 147 3.01 -3.44 8.97
CA ILE A 147 2.92 -4.84 9.43
C ILE A 147 4.28 -5.54 9.27
N ASP A 148 4.76 -6.21 10.33
CA ASP A 148 5.93 -7.08 10.23
C ASP A 148 5.54 -8.42 9.59
N MET A 149 5.62 -8.43 8.26
CA MET A 149 5.37 -9.60 7.42
C MET A 149 6.29 -10.80 7.68
N THR A 150 7.33 -10.68 8.52
CA THR A 150 8.12 -11.84 8.94
C THR A 150 7.41 -12.60 10.06
N GLN A 151 6.83 -11.89 11.04
CA GLN A 151 6.24 -12.44 12.26
C GLN A 151 4.72 -12.70 12.18
N VAL A 152 4.04 -12.28 11.10
CA VAL A 152 2.62 -12.62 10.89
C VAL A 152 2.39 -14.13 10.87
N HIS A 153 1.35 -14.57 11.55
CA HIS A 153 0.89 -15.96 11.55
C HIS A 153 -0.62 -16.01 11.81
N CYS A 154 -1.26 -17.10 11.43
CA CYS A 154 -2.67 -17.35 11.70
C CYS A 154 -2.85 -18.78 12.20
N LEU A 155 -3.74 -18.98 13.17
CA LEU A 155 -4.19 -20.33 13.53
C LEU A 155 -5.41 -20.70 12.67
N ASN A 156 -5.54 -22.00 12.38
CA ASN A 156 -6.55 -22.59 11.50
C ASN A 156 -6.54 -22.04 10.05
N GLU A 157 -5.41 -21.56 9.54
CA GLU A 157 -5.30 -21.18 8.12
C GLU A 157 -5.07 -22.38 7.20
N SER A 158 -5.74 -22.41 6.05
CA SER A 158 -5.52 -23.40 5.02
C SER A 158 -4.12 -23.27 4.41
N ALA A 159 -3.48 -24.42 4.12
CA ALA A 159 -2.12 -24.49 3.59
C ALA A 159 -1.93 -23.71 2.26
N ASP A 160 -2.95 -23.65 1.41
CA ASP A 160 -2.93 -22.94 0.13
C ASP A 160 -3.36 -21.46 0.27
N HIS A 161 -4.10 -21.13 1.33
CA HIS A 161 -4.80 -19.85 1.51
C HIS A 161 -4.47 -19.21 2.87
N THR A 162 -3.22 -18.76 3.02
CA THR A 162 -2.65 -18.22 4.26
C THR A 162 -2.83 -16.71 4.44
N ILE A 163 -2.66 -16.21 5.67
CA ILE A 163 -2.64 -14.78 6.03
C ILE A 163 -1.58 -13.99 5.25
N ARG A 164 -0.50 -14.65 4.84
CA ARG A 164 0.58 -14.04 4.04
C ARG A 164 0.12 -13.74 2.61
N HIS A 165 -0.83 -14.50 2.08
CA HIS A 165 -1.47 -14.22 0.81
C HIS A 165 -2.42 -13.01 0.93
N LEU A 166 -3.32 -13.03 1.91
CA LEU A 166 -4.23 -11.94 2.27
C LEU A 166 -3.50 -10.59 2.39
N LEU A 167 -2.40 -10.54 3.15
CA LEU A 167 -1.71 -9.28 3.47
C LEU A 167 -0.79 -8.76 2.35
N ARG A 168 -0.42 -9.60 1.37
CA ARG A 168 0.38 -9.16 0.20
C ARG A 168 -0.49 -8.64 -0.95
N GLY A 169 -1.75 -9.07 -1.06
CA GLY A 169 -2.65 -8.65 -2.14
C GLY A 169 -2.24 -9.13 -3.53
N GLU A 170 -1.54 -10.27 -3.63
CA GLU A 170 -1.03 -10.83 -4.89
C GLU A 170 -2.05 -11.77 -5.56
N GLY A 171 -2.89 -11.23 -6.45
CA GLY A 171 -3.77 -12.00 -7.36
C GLY A 171 -5.05 -12.56 -6.71
N ASP A 172 -5.54 -13.71 -7.20
CA ASP A 172 -6.74 -14.41 -6.70
C ASP A 172 -6.52 -15.10 -5.33
N LYS A 173 -5.55 -14.65 -4.53
CA LYS A 173 -5.16 -15.30 -3.29
C LYS A 173 -5.79 -14.64 -2.06
N TYR A 174 -6.44 -15.46 -1.25
CA TYR A 174 -7.18 -15.10 -0.06
C TYR A 174 -6.67 -15.87 1.18
N LEU A 175 -7.19 -15.53 2.35
CA LEU A 175 -7.13 -16.35 3.57
C LEU A 175 -8.40 -17.19 3.65
N GLU A 176 -8.28 -18.47 3.97
CA GLU A 176 -9.39 -19.39 4.24
C GLU A 176 -9.06 -20.25 5.46
N SER A 177 -10.09 -20.66 6.21
CA SER A 177 -9.92 -21.58 7.32
C SER A 177 -9.83 -23.05 6.86
N ASP A 178 -9.14 -23.88 7.64
CA ASP A 178 -8.87 -25.28 7.27
C ASP A 178 -9.92 -26.27 7.82
N ALA A 179 -10.26 -26.17 9.11
CA ALA A 179 -11.09 -27.18 9.80
C ALA A 179 -12.51 -26.74 10.18
N ASP A 180 -12.72 -25.45 10.47
CA ASP A 180 -13.98 -24.87 10.96
C ASP A 180 -14.02 -23.36 10.61
N GLU A 181 -15.06 -22.63 11.02
CA GLU A 181 -15.21 -21.21 10.70
C GLU A 181 -14.31 -20.26 11.50
N GLN A 182 -13.57 -20.75 12.50
CA GLN A 182 -12.76 -19.90 13.37
C GLN A 182 -11.39 -19.58 12.75
N LEU A 183 -10.94 -18.33 12.88
CA LEU A 183 -9.60 -17.89 12.48
C LEU A 183 -8.99 -17.00 13.56
N LEU A 184 -7.71 -17.19 13.86
CA LEU A 184 -6.99 -16.32 14.78
C LEU A 184 -5.73 -15.76 14.13
N LEU A 185 -5.88 -14.57 13.53
CA LEU A 185 -4.80 -13.85 12.87
C LEU A 185 -3.99 -13.10 13.92
N GLN A 186 -2.67 -13.17 13.84
CA GLN A 186 -1.75 -12.39 14.64
C GLN A 186 -0.87 -11.53 13.73
N ILE A 187 -0.98 -10.22 13.93
CA ILE A 187 -0.45 -9.20 13.03
C ILE A 187 0.44 -8.25 13.86
N PRO A 188 1.75 -8.56 13.99
CA PRO A 188 2.71 -7.65 14.61
C PRO A 188 2.92 -6.41 13.75
N THR A 189 3.08 -5.25 14.40
CA THR A 189 3.09 -3.94 13.74
C THR A 189 4.13 -3.00 14.33
N GLN A 190 4.71 -2.15 13.48
CA GLN A 190 5.62 -1.06 13.83
C GLN A 190 4.85 0.11 14.46
N ALA A 191 4.27 -0.12 15.64
CA ALA A 191 3.54 0.86 16.45
C ALA A 191 2.53 1.71 15.64
N LEU A 192 1.32 1.20 15.42
CA LEU A 192 0.28 1.88 14.63
C LEU A 192 -0.84 2.47 15.49
N ARG A 193 -1.30 3.67 15.12
CA ARG A 193 -2.58 4.25 15.56
C ARG A 193 -3.67 3.79 14.61
N ILE A 194 -4.47 2.79 14.98
CA ILE A 194 -5.50 2.23 14.11
C ILE A 194 -6.85 2.90 14.41
N ARG A 195 -7.43 3.55 13.40
CA ARG A 195 -8.70 4.29 13.49
C ARG A 195 -9.88 3.46 13.00
N ALA A 196 -9.67 2.66 11.96
CA ALA A 196 -10.64 1.71 11.42
C ALA A 196 -9.95 0.48 10.83
N ILE A 197 -10.71 -0.58 10.63
CA ILE A 197 -10.29 -1.77 9.87
C ILE A 197 -11.33 -2.03 8.81
N ARG A 198 -10.90 -2.28 7.57
CA ARG A 198 -11.76 -2.71 6.47
C ARG A 198 -11.47 -4.17 6.16
N PHE A 199 -12.51 -4.98 6.24
CA PHE A 199 -12.51 -6.37 5.80
C PHE A 199 -13.03 -6.40 4.35
N LYS A 200 -12.56 -7.34 3.53
CA LYS A 200 -13.03 -7.53 2.16
C LYS A 200 -13.23 -9.02 1.91
N THR A 201 -14.39 -9.38 1.40
CA THR A 201 -14.71 -10.73 0.91
C THR A 201 -15.42 -10.59 -0.42
N ILE A 202 -15.10 -11.42 -1.40
CA ILE A 202 -15.73 -11.34 -2.73
C ILE A 202 -17.24 -11.59 -2.64
N SER A 203 -18.03 -10.84 -3.40
CA SER A 203 -19.50 -10.87 -3.35
C SER A 203 -20.12 -12.25 -3.62
N SER A 204 -19.41 -13.15 -4.30
CA SER A 204 -19.83 -14.53 -4.56
C SER A 204 -19.61 -15.49 -3.37
N LYS A 205 -18.85 -15.10 -2.35
CA LYS A 205 -18.52 -15.89 -1.15
C LYS A 205 -18.92 -15.18 0.15
N LEU A 206 -19.92 -14.31 0.08
CA LEU A 206 -20.28 -13.46 1.22
C LEU A 206 -20.83 -14.23 2.42
N SER A 207 -21.43 -15.41 2.24
CA SER A 207 -21.83 -16.28 3.35
C SER A 207 -20.63 -16.73 4.21
N GLN A 208 -19.48 -16.97 3.57
CA GLN A 208 -18.22 -17.33 4.21
C GLN A 208 -17.45 -16.11 4.77
N ALA A 209 -17.94 -14.88 4.57
CA ALA A 209 -17.29 -13.70 5.11
C ALA A 209 -17.41 -13.65 6.64
N PRO A 210 -16.43 -13.09 7.38
CA PRO A 210 -16.54 -12.92 8.84
C PRO A 210 -17.79 -12.16 9.28
N LYS A 211 -18.31 -12.51 10.46
CA LYS A 211 -19.42 -11.83 11.13
C LYS A 211 -19.03 -11.38 12.51
N LYS A 212 -18.81 -12.30 13.45
CA LYS A 212 -18.39 -11.98 14.82
C LYS A 212 -16.87 -11.93 14.91
N ILE A 213 -16.33 -10.78 15.29
CA ILE A 213 -14.89 -10.55 15.40
C ILE A 213 -14.55 -9.95 16.76
N ARG A 214 -13.57 -10.54 17.44
CA ARG A 214 -12.97 -10.03 18.69
C ARG A 214 -11.55 -9.56 18.40
N LEU A 215 -11.31 -8.26 18.63
CA LEU A 215 -10.00 -7.62 18.45
C LEU A 215 -9.28 -7.50 19.78
N PHE A 216 -8.02 -7.91 19.81
CA PHE A 216 -7.11 -7.73 20.93
C PHE A 216 -5.89 -6.93 20.48
N VAL A 217 -5.34 -6.11 21.38
CA VAL A 217 -4.12 -5.35 21.11
C VAL A 217 -3.12 -5.53 22.23
N ASN A 218 -1.86 -5.75 21.86
CA ASN A 218 -0.71 -5.87 22.77
C ASN A 218 -0.93 -6.81 23.97
N ALA A 219 -1.68 -7.90 23.77
CA ALA A 219 -1.61 -9.02 24.71
C ALA A 219 -0.14 -9.48 24.76
N GLY A 220 0.40 -9.63 25.97
CA GLY A 220 1.85 -9.81 26.19
C GLY A 220 2.43 -11.12 25.62
N SER A 221 1.58 -11.98 25.08
CA SER A 221 1.90 -13.20 24.35
C SER A 221 0.91 -13.41 23.20
N THR A 222 1.31 -14.24 22.24
CA THR A 222 0.40 -14.91 21.30
C THR A 222 -0.81 -15.48 22.03
N ILE A 223 -2.00 -15.13 21.54
CA ILE A 223 -3.31 -15.57 22.04
C ILE A 223 -3.65 -16.94 21.40
N THR A 224 -4.31 -17.84 22.13
CA THR A 224 -4.91 -19.09 21.61
C THR A 224 -6.42 -18.96 21.43
N PHE A 225 -7.10 -19.99 20.90
CA PHE A 225 -8.57 -19.97 20.79
C PHE A 225 -9.25 -19.88 22.18
N ASP A 226 -8.80 -20.66 23.16
CA ASP A 226 -9.28 -20.59 24.55
C ASP A 226 -9.10 -19.19 25.18
N ASP A 227 -7.95 -18.56 24.93
CA ASP A 227 -7.69 -17.18 25.35
C ASP A 227 -8.62 -16.19 24.63
N ALA A 228 -8.84 -16.37 23.33
CA ALA A 228 -9.68 -15.47 22.52
C ALA A 228 -11.17 -15.55 22.90
N GLU A 229 -11.64 -16.71 23.41
CA GLU A 229 -12.99 -16.85 23.96
C GLU A 229 -13.12 -16.27 25.37
N SER A 230 -12.10 -16.44 26.23
CA SER A 230 -12.16 -16.09 27.65
C SER A 230 -11.73 -14.65 27.99
N LEU A 231 -10.79 -14.05 27.26
CA LEU A 231 -10.25 -12.72 27.53
C LEU A 231 -11.18 -11.61 27.03
N GLU A 232 -11.28 -10.49 27.77
CA GLU A 232 -12.01 -9.32 27.31
C GLU A 232 -11.30 -8.69 26.08
N PRO A 233 -12.00 -8.55 24.93
CA PRO A 233 -11.39 -7.93 23.76
C PRO A 233 -11.23 -6.41 23.94
N ALA A 234 -10.23 -5.86 23.26
CA ALA A 234 -10.09 -4.42 23.09
C ALA A 234 -11.34 -3.84 22.41
N GLN A 235 -11.89 -4.55 21.42
CA GLN A 235 -13.21 -4.30 20.86
C GLN A 235 -13.80 -5.57 20.24
N GLU A 236 -15.06 -5.86 20.53
CA GLU A 236 -15.89 -6.82 19.79
C GLU A 236 -16.71 -6.10 18.71
N ILE A 237 -16.91 -6.77 17.58
CA ILE A 237 -17.54 -6.26 16.36
C ILE A 237 -18.45 -7.36 15.79
N GLU A 238 -19.64 -6.97 15.34
CA GLU A 238 -20.46 -7.78 14.42
C GLU A 238 -20.49 -7.06 13.06
N LEU A 239 -19.89 -7.67 12.03
CA LEU A 239 -19.83 -7.10 10.69
C LEU A 239 -21.21 -7.14 10.01
N THR A 240 -21.58 -6.03 9.39
CA THR A 240 -22.67 -6.00 8.40
C THR A 240 -22.18 -6.52 7.04
N GLU A 241 -23.08 -6.97 6.17
CA GLU A 241 -22.74 -7.40 4.80
C GLU A 241 -21.90 -6.37 4.03
N LYS A 242 -22.15 -5.07 4.20
CA LYS A 242 -21.40 -4.00 3.53
C LYS A 242 -19.96 -3.91 4.02
N GLN A 243 -19.77 -4.06 5.33
CA GLN A 243 -18.43 -4.09 5.94
C GLN A 243 -17.69 -5.39 5.59
N ALA A 244 -18.42 -6.51 5.42
CA ALA A 244 -17.88 -7.76 4.93
C ALA A 244 -17.44 -7.71 3.45
N LYS A 245 -18.16 -6.94 2.60
CA LYS A 245 -17.74 -6.59 1.22
C LYS A 245 -16.58 -5.59 1.17
N GLY A 246 -16.37 -4.83 2.25
CA GLY A 246 -15.42 -3.72 2.32
C GLY A 246 -15.90 -2.43 1.66
N GLU A 247 -17.21 -2.29 1.44
CA GLU A 247 -17.84 -1.03 1.02
C GLU A 247 -17.74 0.04 2.11
N GLU A 248 -17.73 -0.37 3.39
CA GLU A 248 -17.65 0.49 4.57
C GLU A 248 -16.56 -0.06 5.52
N ALA A 249 -15.73 0.79 6.11
CA ALA A 249 -14.78 0.35 7.14
C ALA A 249 -15.42 0.31 8.54
N VAL A 250 -14.94 -0.58 9.40
CA VAL A 250 -15.36 -0.63 10.82
C VAL A 250 -14.55 0.38 11.62
N GLN A 251 -15.22 1.41 12.14
CA GLN A 251 -14.58 2.37 13.04
C GLN A 251 -14.25 1.71 14.40
N LEU A 252 -13.01 1.91 14.84
CA LEU A 252 -12.55 1.42 16.14
C LEU A 252 -12.70 2.48 17.23
N ARG A 253 -12.80 2.01 18.48
CA ARG A 253 -12.66 2.79 19.72
C ARG A 253 -11.22 3.26 19.87
N PHE A 254 -10.82 4.22 19.02
CA PHE A 254 -9.48 4.74 18.81
C PHE A 254 -8.62 4.89 20.07
N VAL A 255 -9.21 5.29 21.21
CA VAL A 255 -8.54 5.37 22.52
C VAL A 255 -7.85 4.07 22.97
N ARG A 256 -8.36 2.89 22.58
CA ARG A 256 -7.73 1.58 22.83
C ARG A 256 -6.70 1.18 21.77
N PHE A 257 -6.72 1.80 20.60
CA PHE A 257 -5.88 1.47 19.43
C PHE A 257 -4.86 2.58 19.13
N GLN A 258 -4.39 3.30 20.18
CA GLN A 258 -3.42 4.39 20.07
C GLN A 258 -1.97 3.96 19.88
N ASN A 259 -1.63 2.73 20.27
CA ASN A 259 -0.29 2.18 20.16
C ASN A 259 -0.35 0.67 19.97
N VAL A 260 -0.63 0.24 18.74
CA VAL A 260 -0.76 -1.18 18.40
C VAL A 260 0.60 -1.69 17.90
N THR A 261 1.24 -2.56 18.67
CA THR A 261 2.45 -3.30 18.28
C THR A 261 2.17 -4.77 17.97
N LEU A 262 1.04 -5.29 18.47
CA LEU A 262 0.45 -6.55 18.05
C LEU A 262 -1.07 -6.38 17.97
N LEU A 263 -1.65 -6.68 16.81
CA LEU A 263 -3.10 -6.82 16.61
C LEU A 263 -3.43 -8.30 16.46
N SER A 264 -4.26 -8.84 17.35
CA SER A 264 -4.86 -10.17 17.17
C SER A 264 -6.32 -10.03 16.76
N VAL A 265 -6.69 -10.68 15.66
CA VAL A 265 -8.04 -10.67 15.11
C VAL A 265 -8.59 -12.09 15.21
N PHE A 266 -9.48 -12.32 16.17
CA PHE A 266 -10.24 -13.56 16.29
C PHE A 266 -11.55 -13.43 15.51
N VAL A 267 -11.75 -14.29 14.50
CA VAL A 267 -13.06 -14.49 13.86
C VAL A 267 -13.71 -15.67 14.54
N ALA A 268 -14.89 -15.45 15.12
CA ALA A 268 -15.65 -16.44 15.88
C ALA A 268 -16.84 -17.04 15.10
N SER A 269 -17.30 -16.36 14.03
CA SER A 269 -18.31 -16.90 13.11
C SER A 269 -18.30 -16.13 11.78
N ASN A 270 -18.85 -16.73 10.72
CA ASN A 270 -19.12 -16.09 9.43
C ASN A 270 -20.59 -15.62 9.29
N GLN A 271 -20.94 -15.04 8.14
CA GLN A 271 -22.23 -14.41 7.86
C GLN A 271 -23.39 -15.41 7.67
N GLY A 272 -23.10 -16.54 7.02
CA GLY A 272 -24.09 -17.52 6.56
C GLY A 272 -24.12 -18.84 7.32
N ASP A 273 -23.42 -18.92 8.45
CA ASP A 273 -23.26 -20.15 9.25
C ASP A 273 -22.66 -21.31 8.42
N GLU A 274 -21.67 -20.98 7.57
CA GLU A 274 -20.90 -21.90 6.72
C GLU A 274 -19.79 -22.61 7.52
N GLU A 275 -19.34 -23.78 7.05
CA GLU A 275 -18.26 -24.55 7.72
C GLU A 275 -16.88 -23.89 7.67
N VAL A 276 -16.65 -22.93 6.76
CA VAL A 276 -15.36 -22.24 6.60
C VAL A 276 -15.52 -20.74 6.44
N THR A 277 -14.54 -20.00 6.94
CA THR A 277 -14.44 -18.55 6.81
C THR A 277 -13.40 -18.17 5.76
N ARG A 278 -13.75 -17.22 4.90
CA ARG A 278 -12.90 -16.66 3.84
C ARG A 278 -12.72 -15.16 4.03
N LEU A 279 -11.51 -14.67 3.79
CA LEU A 279 -11.20 -13.23 3.74
C LEU A 279 -10.29 -12.93 2.53
N ASP A 280 -10.73 -12.03 1.66
CA ASP A 280 -10.02 -11.64 0.43
C ASP A 280 -9.20 -10.34 0.59
N GLY A 281 -9.40 -9.59 1.68
CA GLY A 281 -8.58 -8.42 2.00
C GLY A 281 -8.77 -7.90 3.42
N LEU A 282 -7.70 -7.33 3.98
CA LEU A 282 -7.68 -6.71 5.31
C LEU A 282 -6.86 -5.42 5.24
N GLU A 283 -7.49 -4.28 5.47
CA GLU A 283 -6.83 -2.96 5.48
C GLU A 283 -6.92 -2.33 6.87
N LEU A 284 -5.77 -2.04 7.46
CA LEU A 284 -5.65 -1.25 8.68
C LEU A 284 -5.62 0.23 8.29
N ILE A 285 -6.58 1.03 8.75
CA ILE A 285 -6.71 2.45 8.41
C ILE A 285 -6.33 3.29 9.63
N GLY A 286 -5.35 4.17 9.48
CA GLY A 286 -4.70 4.80 10.63
C GLY A 286 -3.53 5.72 10.28
N ALA A 287 -2.56 5.78 11.19
CA ALA A 287 -1.29 6.48 11.04
C ALA A 287 -0.17 5.73 11.80
N SER A 288 1.09 5.91 11.40
CA SER A 288 2.24 5.42 12.17
C SER A 288 2.45 6.25 13.46
N ILE A 289 3.17 5.69 14.42
CA ILE A 289 3.51 6.33 15.70
C ILE A 289 4.90 6.90 15.73
N ASP A 290 5.81 6.38 14.89
CA ASP A 290 7.20 6.83 14.85
C ASP A 290 7.25 8.36 14.74
N GLY A 291 7.79 8.95 15.81
CA GLY A 291 7.92 10.38 15.95
C GLY A 291 9.14 10.88 15.19
N THR A 292 9.09 12.17 14.88
CA THR A 292 10.16 12.93 14.23
C THR A 292 10.40 12.60 12.75
N ASP A 293 9.68 13.33 11.90
CA ASP A 293 10.37 13.96 10.78
C ASP A 293 11.41 14.95 11.35
N MET A 294 12.68 14.53 11.43
CA MET A 294 13.78 15.37 11.92
C MET A 294 14.25 16.43 10.91
N SER A 295 13.59 16.56 9.75
CA SER A 295 13.90 17.62 8.77
C SER A 295 13.57 19.03 9.29
N ALA A 296 12.85 19.16 10.41
CA ALA A 296 12.42 20.44 10.97
C ALA A 296 13.33 21.01 12.10
N LEU A 297 14.39 20.30 12.53
CA LEU A 297 15.16 20.67 13.74
C LEU A 297 16.69 20.50 13.61
N SER A 298 17.29 21.24 12.67
CA SER A 298 18.72 21.59 12.73
C SER A 298 18.89 23.11 12.77
N LYS A 299 18.74 23.67 13.97
CA LYS A 299 19.24 24.98 14.45
C LYS A 299 19.39 26.11 13.41
N GLY A 300 18.44 27.04 13.44
CA GLY A 300 18.86 28.45 13.45
C GLY A 300 19.48 28.76 14.81
N ASP A 301 20.76 29.10 14.81
CA ASP A 301 21.44 29.84 15.87
C ASP A 301 22.46 30.74 15.16
N ASP A 302 22.13 32.02 15.06
CA ASP A 302 23.01 33.04 14.50
C ASP A 302 24.29 33.18 15.34
N HIS A 303 25.44 33.24 14.68
CA HIS A 303 26.50 34.14 15.13
C HIS A 303 27.17 34.83 13.95
N ASP A 304 26.80 36.10 13.82
CA ASP A 304 27.46 37.17 13.10
C ASP A 304 28.91 37.32 13.63
N HIS A 305 29.91 37.29 12.73
CA HIS A 305 31.18 38.07 12.73
C HIS A 305 32.26 37.47 11.80
#